data_AF-A0A2N2K1S9-F1
#
_entry.id   AF-A0A2N2K1S9-F1
#
_cell.length_a   1.000
_cell.length_b   1.000
_cell.length_c   1.000
_cell.angle_alpha   90.00
_cell.angle_beta   90.00
_cell.angle_gamma   90.00
#
_symmetry.space_group_name_H-M   'P 1'
#
loop_
_entity.id
_entity.type
_entity.pdbx_description
1 polymer ?
#
loop_
_entity_poly.entity_id
_entity_poly.type
_entity_poly.pdbx_seq_one_letter_code
_entity_poly.pdbx_strand_id
1 'polypeptide(L)'
;MRYSPPEGPDPAGRICYWNQIMLNANAIDHAPLGQIVPAGEQIGPPRTARAFAIVHIAIFDAVNAIVGGYESYTRISPSRGKASVDAAIAKAAHDTLAALYPSQEEIFDELLAEDLERLSLHIPPATPPSERFCSRS
;
A
#
# COMPACT_ATOMS: atom_id res chain seq x y z
N MET A 1 -17.91 -8.74 -4.23
CA MET A 1 -16.75 -9.61 -3.94
C MET A 1 -15.75 -8.74 -3.19
N ARG A 2 -15.61 -8.88 -1.86
CA ARG A 2 -14.61 -8.11 -1.10
C ARG A 2 -13.26 -8.76 -1.36
N TYR A 3 -12.32 -8.02 -1.94
CA TYR A 3 -10.95 -8.50 -2.13
C TYR A 3 -10.20 -8.23 -0.83
N SER A 4 -9.72 -9.27 -0.16
CA SER A 4 -8.86 -9.14 1.03
C SER A 4 -7.41 -8.90 0.58
N PRO A 5 -6.57 -8.23 1.40
CA PRO A 5 -5.15 -8.15 1.12
C PRO A 5 -4.54 -9.57 1.05
N PRO A 6 -3.54 -9.80 0.19
CA PRO A 6 -2.95 -11.11 0.02
C PRO A 6 -2.19 -11.57 1.27
N GLU A 7 -2.22 -12.88 1.53
CA GLU A 7 -1.46 -13.51 2.61
C GLU A 7 0.03 -13.54 2.26
N GLY A 8 0.89 -13.00 3.14
CA GLY A 8 2.34 -13.01 2.95
C GLY A 8 2.85 -12.17 1.76
N PRO A 9 4.08 -12.44 1.28
CA PRO A 9 4.69 -11.71 0.16
C PRO A 9 4.02 -12.05 -1.18
N ASP A 10 3.34 -11.08 -1.77
CA ASP A 10 2.72 -11.15 -3.11
C ASP A 10 2.59 -9.72 -3.68
N PRO A 11 3.67 -9.17 -4.27
CA PRO A 11 3.67 -7.80 -4.78
C PRO A 11 2.59 -7.54 -5.82
N ALA A 12 2.33 -8.51 -6.71
CA ALA A 12 1.34 -8.36 -7.77
C ALA A 12 -0.09 -8.36 -7.22
N GLY A 13 -0.40 -9.30 -6.31
CA GLY A 13 -1.68 -9.32 -5.61
C GLY A 13 -1.92 -8.05 -4.81
N ARG A 14 -0.88 -7.49 -4.18
CA ARG A 14 -0.96 -6.26 -3.39
C ARG A 14 -1.19 -5.02 -4.26
N ILE A 15 -0.60 -4.94 -5.46
CA ILE A 15 -0.93 -3.91 -6.45
C ILE A 15 -2.41 -4.00 -6.86
N CYS A 16 -2.91 -5.20 -7.15
CA CYS A 16 -4.32 -5.41 -7.52
C CYS A 16 -5.27 -5.02 -6.38
N TYR A 17 -4.92 -5.36 -5.13
CA TYR A 17 -5.68 -5.01 -3.93
C TYR A 17 -5.80 -3.49 -3.76
N TRP A 18 -4.67 -2.77 -3.77
CA TRP A 18 -4.67 -1.31 -3.62
C TRP A 18 -5.31 -0.59 -4.82
N ASN A 19 -5.21 -1.13 -6.04
CA ASN A 19 -5.97 -0.65 -7.20
C ASN A 19 -7.48 -0.78 -6.97
N GLN A 20 -7.95 -1.86 -6.35
CA GLN A 20 -9.36 -2.01 -6.02
C GLN A 20 -9.81 -1.00 -4.95
N ILE A 21 -8.98 -0.74 -3.93
CA ILE A 21 -9.25 0.31 -2.93
C ILE A 21 -9.39 1.68 -3.61
N MET A 22 -8.46 2.02 -4.50
CA MET A 22 -8.51 3.25 -5.29
C MET A 22 -9.81 3.37 -6.10
N LEU A 23 -10.26 2.29 -6.75
CA LEU A 23 -11.52 2.28 -7.50
C LEU A 23 -12.74 2.47 -6.58
N ASN A 24 -12.72 1.84 -5.40
CA ASN A 24 -13.78 2.01 -4.40
C ASN A 24 -13.82 3.45 -3.87
N ALA A 25 -12.66 4.05 -3.60
CA ALA A 25 -12.55 5.42 -3.12
C ALA A 25 -13.11 6.42 -4.14
N ASN A 26 -12.78 6.24 -5.42
CA ASN A 26 -13.35 7.03 -6.50
C ASN A 26 -14.88 6.83 -6.62
N ALA A 27 -15.37 5.61 -6.42
CA ALA A 27 -16.81 5.34 -6.45
C ALA A 27 -17.56 6.07 -5.30
N ILE A 28 -16.97 6.09 -4.10
CA ILE A 28 -17.50 6.85 -2.95
C ILE A 28 -17.48 8.35 -3.23
N ASP A 29 -16.38 8.87 -3.77
CA ASP A 29 -16.23 10.29 -4.10
C ASP A 29 -17.23 10.81 -5.14
N HIS A 30 -17.69 9.92 -6.03
CA HIS A 30 -18.70 10.22 -7.06
C HIS A 30 -20.14 9.89 -6.65
N ALA A 31 -20.33 9.23 -5.50
CA ALA A 31 -21.65 8.86 -5.05
C ALA A 31 -22.41 10.12 -4.56
N PRO A 32 -23.73 10.22 -4.78
CA PRO A 32 -24.54 11.33 -4.27
C PRO A 32 -24.83 11.13 -2.78
N LEU A 33 -23.81 10.84 -1.97
CA LEU A 33 -23.88 10.63 -0.52
C LEU A 33 -23.87 11.99 0.18
N GLY A 34 -24.85 12.83 -0.14
CA GLY A 34 -25.10 14.04 0.61
C GLY A 34 -25.26 13.69 2.10
N GLN A 35 -24.38 14.27 2.94
CA GLN A 35 -24.41 14.35 4.41
C GLN A 35 -23.50 13.42 5.24
N ILE A 36 -22.91 12.32 4.73
CA ILE A 36 -22.12 11.40 5.58
C ILE A 36 -20.61 11.52 5.35
N VAL A 37 -20.17 11.80 4.12
CA VAL A 37 -18.76 12.00 3.75
C VAL A 37 -18.71 13.18 2.77
N PRO A 38 -17.79 14.14 2.91
CA PRO A 38 -17.62 15.18 1.89
C PRO A 38 -17.25 14.55 0.53
N ALA A 39 -18.24 14.43 -0.36
CA ALA A 39 -18.04 14.05 -1.75
C ALA A 39 -17.48 15.25 -2.54
N GLY A 40 -16.60 15.03 -3.51
CA GLY A 40 -16.10 16.11 -4.39
C GLY A 40 -14.60 16.27 -4.52
N GLU A 41 -13.82 15.39 -3.89
CA GLU A 41 -12.38 15.52 -3.75
C GLU A 41 -11.65 15.28 -5.06
N GLN A 42 -12.12 14.37 -5.93
CA GLN A 42 -11.56 14.12 -7.26
C GLN A 42 -12.64 14.00 -8.35
N ILE A 43 -13.77 14.70 -8.19
CA ILE A 43 -14.89 14.64 -9.14
C ILE A 43 -14.48 14.94 -10.59
N GLY A 44 -14.97 14.09 -11.48
CA GLY A 44 -14.97 14.28 -12.92
C GLY A 44 -13.79 13.56 -13.60
N PRO A 45 -13.95 13.17 -14.88
CA PRO A 45 -12.98 12.30 -15.55
C PRO A 45 -11.52 12.78 -15.50
N PRO A 46 -11.20 14.08 -15.66
CA PRO A 46 -9.82 14.54 -15.62
C PRO A 46 -9.16 14.42 -14.24
N ARG A 47 -9.91 14.69 -13.17
CA ARG A 47 -9.39 14.66 -11.79
C ARG A 47 -9.19 13.22 -11.33
N THR A 48 -10.16 12.35 -11.59
CA THR A 48 -10.02 10.90 -11.38
C THR A 48 -8.79 10.34 -12.10
N ALA A 49 -8.63 10.64 -13.39
CA ALA A 49 -7.48 10.14 -14.16
C ALA A 49 -6.15 10.61 -13.58
N ARG A 50 -6.07 11.89 -13.17
CA ARG A 50 -4.88 12.44 -12.51
C ARG A 50 -4.61 11.78 -11.16
N ALA A 51 -5.64 11.56 -10.34
CA ALA A 51 -5.53 10.89 -9.06
C ALA A 51 -4.95 9.47 -9.22
N PHE A 52 -5.47 8.71 -10.18
CA PHE A 52 -5.01 7.34 -10.43
C PHE A 52 -3.56 7.31 -10.93
N ALA A 53 -3.18 8.26 -11.79
CA ALA A 53 -1.80 8.40 -12.24
C ALA A 53 -0.83 8.67 -11.07
N ILE A 54 -1.21 9.54 -10.12
CA ILE A 54 -0.39 9.85 -8.94
C ILE A 54 -0.17 8.61 -8.08
N VAL A 55 -1.23 7.85 -7.80
CA VAL A 55 -1.15 6.60 -7.02
C VAL A 55 -0.20 5.60 -7.69
N HIS A 56 -0.38 5.35 -8.99
CA HIS A 56 0.47 4.39 -9.69
C HIS A 56 1.92 4.85 -9.85
N ILE A 57 2.17 6.15 -10.02
CA ILE A 57 3.53 6.69 -10.04
C ILE A 57 4.22 6.50 -8.69
N ALA A 58 3.51 6.74 -7.58
CA ALA A 58 4.08 6.55 -6.24
C ALA A 58 4.39 5.08 -5.96
N ILE A 59 3.50 4.16 -6.34
CA ILE A 59 3.76 2.71 -6.24
C ILE A 59 4.98 2.32 -7.10
N PHE A 60 5.03 2.78 -8.35
CA PHE A 60 6.16 2.51 -9.23
C PHE A 60 7.48 3.00 -8.63
N ASP A 61 7.53 4.26 -8.17
CA ASP A 61 8.74 4.84 -7.60
C ASP A 61 9.16 4.11 -6.31
N ALA A 62 8.21 3.72 -5.46
CA ALA A 62 8.51 2.96 -4.25
C ALA A 62 9.11 1.58 -4.56
N VAL A 63 8.55 0.86 -5.53
CA VAL A 63 9.08 -0.44 -5.98
C VAL A 63 10.44 -0.26 -6.64
N ASN A 64 10.57 0.72 -7.55
CA ASN A 64 11.80 0.99 -8.27
C ASN A 64 12.93 1.48 -7.33
N ALA A 65 12.61 2.17 -6.23
CA ALA A 65 13.60 2.52 -5.22
C ALA A 65 14.22 1.27 -4.54
N ILE A 66 13.48 0.17 -4.46
CA ILE A 66 13.93 -1.07 -3.80
C ILE A 66 14.58 -2.03 -4.80
N VAL A 67 13.91 -2.28 -5.92
CA VAL A 67 14.33 -3.27 -6.93
C VAL A 67 15.32 -2.66 -7.93
N GLY A 68 15.20 -1.36 -8.20
CA GLY A 68 15.95 -0.68 -9.26
C GLY A 68 15.51 -1.09 -10.66
N GLY A 69 16.30 -0.67 -11.65
CA GLY A 69 16.16 -1.06 -13.05
C GLY A 69 15.52 -0.02 -13.97
N TYR A 70 14.88 1.01 -13.40
CA TYR A 70 14.25 2.08 -14.18
C TYR A 70 14.60 3.46 -13.64
N GLU A 71 14.40 4.50 -14.47
CA GLU A 71 14.49 5.88 -14.03
C GLU A 71 13.26 6.23 -13.17
N SER A 72 13.49 6.73 -11.95
CA SER A 72 12.42 7.18 -11.08
C SER A 72 11.74 8.44 -11.64
N TYR A 73 10.42 8.47 -11.59
CA TYR A 73 9.62 9.60 -12.04
C TYR A 73 9.79 10.81 -11.12
N THR A 74 9.78 10.59 -9.80
CA THR A 74 9.94 11.64 -8.77
C THR A 74 11.37 11.81 -8.28
N ARG A 75 12.34 11.03 -8.81
CA ARG A 75 13.74 11.02 -8.39
C ARG A 75 13.93 10.61 -6.92
N ILE A 76 13.11 9.66 -6.45
CA ILE A 76 13.31 9.08 -5.12
C ILE A 76 14.67 8.41 -5.04
N SER A 77 15.35 8.54 -3.89
CA SER A 77 16.65 7.89 -3.68
C SER A 77 16.47 6.38 -3.55
N PRO A 78 17.37 5.55 -4.14
CA PRO A 78 17.35 4.11 -3.93
C PRO A 78 17.45 3.72 -2.45
N SER A 79 16.74 2.66 -2.08
CA SER A 79 16.80 2.08 -0.74
C SER A 79 18.20 1.56 -0.44
N ARG A 80 18.71 1.88 0.75
CA ARG A 80 20.06 1.47 1.21
C ARG A 80 20.03 0.26 2.16
N GLY A 81 18.86 -0.33 2.41
CA GLY A 81 18.66 -1.38 3.40
C GLY A 81 17.67 -2.45 2.96
N LYS A 82 17.43 -3.44 3.83
CA LYS A 82 16.39 -4.44 3.62
C LYS A 82 15.03 -3.75 3.70
N ALA A 83 14.34 -3.65 2.56
CA ALA A 83 13.00 -3.10 2.46
C ALA A 83 12.07 -4.15 1.85
N SER A 84 10.85 -4.25 2.35
CA SER A 84 9.81 -5.11 1.79
C SER A 84 9.13 -4.37 0.63
N VAL A 85 9.15 -4.98 -0.57
CA VAL A 85 8.46 -4.45 -1.75
C VAL A 85 6.96 -4.36 -1.47
N ASP A 86 6.38 -5.38 -0.84
CA ASP A 86 4.98 -5.41 -0.44
C ASP A 86 4.60 -4.26 0.50
N ALA A 87 5.38 -4.06 1.56
CA ALA A 87 5.10 -2.97 2.51
C ALA A 87 5.26 -1.60 1.85
N ALA A 88 6.19 -1.45 0.91
CA ALA A 88 6.38 -0.23 0.15
C ALA A 88 5.21 0.06 -0.80
N ILE A 89 4.68 -0.96 -1.49
CA ILE A 89 3.45 -0.83 -2.31
C ILE A 89 2.29 -0.35 -1.44
N ALA A 90 2.07 -1.01 -0.30
CA ALA A 90 0.96 -0.68 0.58
C ALA A 90 1.06 0.75 1.13
N LYS A 91 2.23 1.14 1.64
CA LYS A 91 2.46 2.48 2.18
C LYS A 91 2.35 3.57 1.12
N ALA A 92 2.90 3.36 -0.08
CA ALA A 92 2.85 4.35 -1.15
C ALA A 92 1.43 4.56 -1.67
N ALA A 93 0.67 3.48 -1.84
CA ALA A 93 -0.74 3.54 -2.22
C ALA A 93 -1.58 4.27 -1.15
N HIS A 94 -1.41 3.87 0.11
CA HIS A 94 -2.04 4.51 1.26
C HIS A 94 -1.80 6.04 1.28
N ASP A 95 -0.53 6.46 1.29
CA ASP A 95 -0.18 7.87 1.49
C ASP A 95 -0.71 8.76 0.37
N THR A 96 -0.69 8.26 -0.86
CA THR A 96 -1.24 9.00 -1.99
C THR A 96 -2.77 9.03 -1.97
N LEU A 97 -3.44 7.94 -1.59
CA LEU A 97 -4.89 7.90 -1.45
C LEU A 97 -5.39 8.81 -0.33
N ALA A 98 -4.76 8.77 0.85
CA ALA A 98 -5.07 9.66 1.97
C ALA A 98 -4.90 11.14 1.59
N ALA A 99 -3.84 11.47 0.85
CA ALA A 99 -3.63 12.83 0.37
C ALA A 99 -4.64 13.27 -0.71
N LEU A 100 -5.13 12.35 -1.55
CA LEU A 100 -6.06 12.64 -2.64
C LEU A 100 -7.53 12.62 -2.21
N TYR A 101 -7.87 11.81 -1.21
CA TYR A 101 -9.22 11.60 -0.67
C TYR A 101 -9.21 11.71 0.87
N PRO A 102 -8.88 12.88 1.45
CA PRO A 102 -8.71 13.03 2.89
C PRO A 102 -9.97 12.68 3.69
N SER A 103 -11.16 12.81 3.11
CA SER A 103 -12.42 12.36 3.73
C SER A 103 -12.49 10.85 4.01
N GLN A 104 -11.62 10.06 3.37
CA GLN A 104 -11.55 8.60 3.47
C GLN A 104 -10.26 8.12 4.17
N GLU A 105 -9.46 9.02 4.75
CA GLU A 105 -8.16 8.70 5.37
C GLU A 105 -8.25 7.60 6.43
N GLU A 106 -9.22 7.68 7.35
CA GLU A 106 -9.43 6.68 8.41
C GLU A 106 -9.66 5.27 7.84
N ILE A 107 -10.38 5.17 6.71
CA ILE A 107 -10.60 3.89 6.02
C ILE A 107 -9.28 3.36 5.46
N PHE A 108 -8.44 4.22 4.89
CA PHE A 108 -7.15 3.81 4.35
C PHE A 108 -6.19 3.38 5.47
N ASP A 109 -6.18 4.07 6.61
CA ASP A 109 -5.37 3.72 7.77
C ASP A 109 -5.71 2.30 8.27
N GLU A 110 -7.00 1.98 8.38
CA GLU A 110 -7.46 0.63 8.76
C GLU A 110 -7.02 -0.44 7.75
N LEU A 111 -7.18 -0.18 6.46
CA LEU A 111 -6.80 -1.11 5.39
C LEU A 111 -5.28 -1.31 5.32
N LEU A 112 -4.48 -0.27 5.56
CA LEU A 112 -3.03 -0.37 5.65
C LEU A 112 -2.61 -1.23 6.84
N ALA A 113 -3.23 -1.02 8.00
CA ALA A 113 -2.95 -1.81 9.20
C ALA A 113 -3.26 -3.30 8.97
N GLU A 114 -4.42 -3.63 8.38
CA GLU A 114 -4.80 -4.99 8.04
C GLU A 114 -3.83 -5.63 7.03
N ASP A 115 -3.42 -4.90 5.99
CA ASP A 115 -2.50 -5.41 4.97
C ASP A 115 -1.11 -5.71 5.54
N LEU A 116 -0.58 -4.82 6.39
CA LEU A 116 0.71 -5.02 7.05
C LEU A 116 0.67 -6.15 8.08
N GLU A 117 -0.45 -6.34 8.77
CA GLU A 117 -0.64 -7.48 9.67
C GLU A 117 -0.57 -8.80 8.88
N ARG A 118 -1.32 -8.93 7.78
CA ARG A 118 -1.28 -10.12 6.91
C ARG A 118 0.09 -10.39 6.30
N LEU A 119 0.85 -9.34 5.99
CA LEU A 119 2.24 -9.50 5.56
C LEU A 119 3.11 -10.11 6.66
N SER A 120 2.93 -9.66 7.90
CA SER A 120 3.76 -10.05 9.04
C SER A 120 3.48 -11.47 9.55
N LEU A 121 2.24 -11.97 9.40
CA LEU A 121 1.84 -13.31 9.84
C LEU A 121 2.57 -14.46 9.13
N HIS A 122 3.23 -14.20 7.99
CA HIS A 122 4.05 -15.17 7.28
C HIS A 122 5.52 -15.20 7.71
N ILE A 123 6.01 -14.21 8.48
CA ILE A 123 7.38 -14.22 8.99
C ILE A 123 7.40 -15.14 10.22
N PRO A 124 8.04 -16.33 10.19
CA PRO A 124 8.16 -17.14 11.40
C PRO A 124 8.86 -16.31 12.49
N PRO A 125 8.43 -16.42 13.78
CA PRO A 125 9.10 -15.73 14.87
C PRO A 125 10.60 -16.06 14.81
N ALA A 126 11.44 -15.04 14.94
CA ALA A 126 12.89 -15.19 14.95
C ALA A 126 13.23 -16.37 15.89
N THR A 127 13.80 -17.43 15.33
CA THR A 127 14.19 -18.60 16.12
C THR A 127 15.18 -18.09 17.17
N PRO A 128 14.89 -18.20 18.48
CA PRO A 128 15.84 -17.76 19.50
C PRO A 128 17.14 -18.53 19.29
N PRO A 129 18.32 -17.90 19.48
CA PRO A 129 19.59 -18.56 19.29
C PRO A 129 19.60 -19.83 20.13
N SER A 130 19.76 -20.98 19.47
CA SER A 130 19.89 -22.26 20.15
C SER A 130 21.05 -22.14 21.14
N GLU A 131 20.75 -22.09 22.44
CA GLU A 131 21.74 -22.31 23.48
C GLU A 131 22.35 -23.67 23.19
N ARG A 132 23.57 -23.65 22.63
CA ARG A 132 24.40 -24.84 22.57
C ARG A 132 24.72 -25.20 24.01
N PHE A 133 23.89 -26.06 24.59
CA PHE A 133 24.23 -26.87 25.75
C PHE A 133 25.39 -27.80 25.34
N CYS A 134 26.58 -27.23 25.28
CA CYS A 134 27.82 -27.95 25.48
C CYS A 134 27.96 -28.13 27.00
N SER A 135 27.40 -29.21 27.52
CA SER A 135 27.84 -29.78 28.80
C SER A 135 27.84 -31.30 28.68
N ARG A 136 28.87 -31.79 28.01
CA ARG A 136 29.40 -33.14 28.14
C ARG A 136 30.72 -32.98 28.90
N SER A 137 30.71 -33.24 30.21
CA SER A 137 31.85 -33.68 31.05
C SER A 137 31.31 -33.93 32.45
#